data_AF-A0AA35SUZ6-F1
#
_entry.id   AF-A0AA35SUZ6-F1
#
_cell.length_a   1.000
_cell.length_b   1.000
_cell.length_c   1.000
_cell.angle_alpha   90.00
_cell.angle_beta   90.00
_cell.angle_gamma   90.00
#
_symmetry.space_group_name_H-M   'P 1'
#
loop_
_entity.id
_entity.type
_entity.pdbx_description
1 polymer ?
#
loop_
_entity_poly.entity_id
_entity_poly.type
_entity_poly.pdbx_seq_one_letter_code
_entity_poly.pdbx_strand_id
1 'polypeptide(L)'
;MKAAIVERDALGGICLNWGCIPSKALLRNAEVTSLIQHSEEYGITVQGVKADFSRAIDRSRRVVDRLTRGVATLLRRNGVEHISGSGSLTNANTVLVKGAEGDRAVTTDKVIIATGARQRHIPPASPIRRQTVIIQRIVSGRS
;
A
#
# COMPACT_ATOMS: atom_id res chain seq x y z
N MET A 1 -12.78 16.59 19.16
CA MET A 1 -12.87 15.12 19.33
C MET A 1 -11.45 14.58 19.37
N LYS A 2 -11.07 13.81 20.40
CA LYS A 2 -9.76 13.14 20.48
C LYS A 2 -9.85 11.83 19.69
N ALA A 3 -8.84 11.51 18.89
CA ALA A 3 -8.84 10.32 18.05
C ALA A 3 -7.51 9.57 18.17
N ALA A 4 -7.59 8.25 18.04
CA ALA A 4 -6.44 7.36 17.98
C ALA A 4 -6.60 6.39 16.80
N ILE A 5 -5.48 5.99 16.20
CA ILE A 5 -5.41 4.99 15.15
C ILE A 5 -4.53 3.85 15.66
N VAL A 6 -5.01 2.62 15.49
CA VAL A 6 -4.26 1.40 15.78
C VAL A 6 -3.87 0.76 14.46
N GLU A 7 -2.57 0.63 14.19
CA GLU A 7 -2.03 -0.01 13.00
C GLU A 7 -0.82 -0.87 13.37
N ARG A 8 -0.78 -2.11 12.87
CA ARG A 8 0.31 -3.04 13.19
C ARG A 8 1.51 -2.89 12.26
N ASP A 9 1.28 -2.40 11.04
CA ASP A 9 2.29 -2.26 10.00
C ASP A 9 2.59 -0.76 9.74
N ALA A 10 2.94 -0.41 8.50
CA ALA A 10 3.10 0.97 8.08
C ALA A 10 1.75 1.66 7.84
N LEU A 11 1.67 2.93 8.23
CA LEU A 11 0.50 3.79 7.99
C LEU A 11 0.12 3.85 6.50
N GLY A 12 -1.17 4.02 6.24
CA GLY A 12 -1.75 4.09 4.89
C GLY A 12 -2.22 2.75 4.30
N GLY A 13 -2.04 1.66 5.05
CA GLY A 13 -2.60 0.34 4.72
C GLY A 13 -2.13 -0.20 3.37
N ILE A 14 -2.93 -1.10 2.80
CA ILE A 14 -2.56 -1.81 1.57
C ILE A 14 -2.48 -0.86 0.37
N CYS A 15 -3.44 0.04 0.21
CA CYS A 15 -3.50 0.93 -0.96
C CYS A 15 -2.20 1.72 -1.14
N LEU A 16 -1.66 2.25 -0.04
CA LEU A 16 -0.43 3.02 -0.03
C LEU A 16 0.82 2.16 -0.14
N ASN A 17 0.92 1.09 0.66
CA ASN A 17 2.17 0.36 0.82
C ASN A 17 2.38 -0.74 -0.24
N TRP A 18 1.30 -1.35 -0.73
CA TRP A 18 1.36 -2.60 -1.50
C TRP A 18 0.38 -2.68 -2.68
N GLY A 19 -0.53 -1.72 -2.81
CA GLY A 19 -1.63 -1.75 -3.75
C GLY A 19 -1.48 -0.68 -4.81
N CYS A 20 -2.41 0.27 -4.80
CA CYS A 20 -2.54 1.23 -5.88
C CYS A 20 -1.28 2.08 -6.09
N ILE A 21 -0.72 2.67 -5.04
CA ILE A 21 0.39 3.61 -5.17
C ILE A 21 1.62 2.98 -5.86
N PRO A 22 2.16 1.84 -5.40
CA PRO A 22 3.30 1.24 -6.08
C PRO A 22 2.97 0.76 -7.49
N SER A 23 1.76 0.22 -7.72
CA SER A 23 1.34 -0.19 -9.07
C SER A 23 1.24 1.00 -10.03
N LYS A 24 0.62 2.12 -9.61
CA LYS A 24 0.50 3.32 -10.44
C LYS A 24 1.87 3.96 -10.70
N ALA A 25 2.78 3.93 -9.73
CA ALA A 25 4.14 4.41 -9.93
C ALA A 25 4.91 3.57 -10.98
N LEU A 26 4.67 2.26 -11.04
CA LEU A 26 5.25 1.40 -12.07
C LEU A 26 4.58 1.61 -13.43
N LEU A 27 3.25 1.72 -13.47
CA LEU A 27 2.50 2.01 -14.71
C LEU A 27 2.97 3.32 -15.35
N ARG A 28 3.26 4.36 -14.56
CA ARG A 28 3.81 5.61 -15.10
C ARG A 28 5.20 5.43 -15.70
N ASN A 29 6.04 4.52 -15.18
CA ASN A 29 7.33 4.21 -15.81
C ASN A 29 7.12 3.50 -17.15
N ALA A 30 6.16 2.56 -17.23
CA ALA A 30 5.82 1.87 -18.46
C ALA A 30 5.27 2.84 -19.52
N GLU A 31 4.39 3.76 -19.11
CA GLU A 31 3.85 4.81 -19.98
C GLU A 31 4.97 5.71 -20.54
N VAL A 32 5.90 6.18 -19.69
CA VAL A 32 7.05 6.97 -20.15
C VAL A 32 7.92 6.18 -21.13
N THR A 33 8.16 4.90 -20.86
CA THR A 33 8.94 4.04 -21.77
C THR A 33 8.24 3.90 -23.12
N SER A 34 6.92 3.70 -23.10
CA SER A 34 6.10 3.60 -24.31
C SER A 34 6.09 4.91 -25.10
N LEU A 35 5.96 6.06 -24.44
CA LEU A 35 6.04 7.38 -25.08
C LEU A 35 7.39 7.61 -25.77
N ILE A 36 8.48 7.20 -25.14
CA ILE A 36 9.82 7.32 -25.74
C ILE A 36 9.95 6.42 -26.97
N GLN A 37 9.40 5.19 -26.92
CA GLN A 37 9.40 4.27 -28.06
C GLN A 37 8.61 4.80 -29.27
N HIS A 38 7.56 5.59 -29.03
CA HIS A 38 6.70 6.18 -30.07
C HIS A 38 6.98 7.68 -30.25
N SER A 39 8.16 8.14 -29.86
CA SER A 39 8.50 9.57 -29.85
C SER A 39 8.56 10.20 -31.24
N GLU A 40 8.79 9.40 -32.29
CA GLU A 40 8.82 9.86 -33.69
C GLU A 40 7.46 10.38 -34.16
N GLU A 41 6.34 9.86 -33.63
CA GLU A 41 4.99 10.37 -33.91
C GLU A 41 4.82 11.83 -33.47
N TYR A 42 5.65 12.28 -32.53
CA TYR A 42 5.70 13.65 -32.04
C TYR A 42 6.84 14.47 -32.66
N GLY A 43 7.50 13.95 -33.71
CA GLY A 43 8.64 14.60 -34.36
C GLY A 43 9.93 14.58 -33.53
N ILE A 44 10.03 13.68 -32.54
CA ILE A 44 11.21 13.56 -31.68
C ILE A 44 11.97 12.28 -32.03
N THR A 45 13.23 12.40 -32.43
CA THR A 45 14.11 11.24 -32.64
C THR A 45 14.98 11.00 -31.42
N VAL A 46 14.94 9.77 -30.88
CA VAL A 46 15.76 9.36 -29.73
C VAL A 46 16.69 8.23 -30.14
N GLN A 47 17.99 8.43 -29.99
CA GLN A 47 19.00 7.39 -30.27
C GLN A 47 19.42 6.67 -28.99
N GLY A 48 18.92 5.45 -28.80
CA GLY A 48 19.32 4.55 -27.72
C GLY A 48 18.63 4.81 -26.39
N VAL A 49 17.83 3.85 -25.93
CA VAL A 49 17.09 3.92 -24.67
C VAL A 49 17.19 2.58 -23.96
N LYS A 50 17.58 2.61 -22.68
CA LYS A 50 17.61 1.43 -21.82
C LYS A 50 16.67 1.62 -20.64
N ALA A 51 15.60 0.84 -20.62
CA ALA A 51 14.72 0.76 -19.46
C ALA A 51 15.39 -0.07 -18.34
N ASP A 52 15.45 0.49 -17.13
CA ASP A 52 15.95 -0.19 -15.94
C ASP A 52 14.79 -0.44 -14.97
N PHE A 53 14.33 -1.68 -14.94
CA PHE A 53 13.20 -2.08 -14.10
C PHE A 53 13.55 -2.07 -12.60
N SER A 54 14.80 -2.30 -12.23
CA SER A 54 15.24 -2.25 -10.83
C SER A 54 15.11 -0.82 -10.30
N ARG A 55 15.62 0.17 -11.04
CA ARG A 55 15.48 1.59 -10.68
C ARG A 55 14.02 2.05 -10.67
N ALA A 56 13.17 1.47 -11.53
CA ALA A 56 11.73 1.72 -11.53
C ALA A 56 11.05 1.23 -10.24
N ILE A 57 11.42 0.04 -9.75
CA ILE A 57 10.97 -0.50 -8.46
C ILE A 57 11.44 0.40 -7.31
N ASP A 58 12.72 0.79 -7.29
CA ASP A 58 13.26 1.66 -6.25
C ASP A 58 12.53 3.01 -6.22
N ARG A 59 12.23 3.58 -7.38
CA ARG A 59 11.43 4.81 -7.48
C ARG A 59 10.04 4.60 -6.88
N SER A 60 9.40 3.48 -7.21
CA SER A 60 8.08 3.13 -6.65
C SER A 60 8.12 3.08 -5.12
N ARG A 61 9.15 2.45 -4.53
CA ARG A 61 9.36 2.43 -3.08
C ARG A 61 9.57 3.81 -2.48
N ARG A 62 10.42 4.66 -3.09
CA ARG A 62 10.60 6.05 -2.64
C ARG A 62 9.31 6.86 -2.65
N VAL A 63 8.43 6.63 -3.63
CA VAL A 63 7.11 7.29 -3.69
C VAL A 63 6.24 6.86 -2.51
N VAL A 64 6.18 5.56 -2.22
CA VAL A 64 5.47 5.01 -1.06
C VAL A 64 6.01 5.63 0.24
N ASP A 65 7.31 5.59 0.47
CA ASP A 65 7.94 6.10 1.69
C ASP A 65 7.64 7.58 1.93
N ARG A 66 7.71 8.40 0.87
CA ARG A 66 7.39 9.83 0.95
C ARG A 66 5.95 10.05 1.40
N LEU A 67 5.01 9.31 0.83
CA LEU A 67 3.60 9.47 1.14
C LEU A 67 3.26 8.92 2.53
N THR A 68 3.84 7.79 2.95
CA THR A 68 3.67 7.24 4.30
C THR A 68 4.19 8.22 5.37
N ARG A 69 5.34 8.87 5.14
CA ARG A 69 5.82 9.97 6.00
C ARG A 69 4.87 11.17 6.00
N GLY A 70 4.27 11.48 4.85
CA GLY A 70 3.24 12.52 4.73
C GLY A 70 2.03 12.22 5.60
N VAL A 71 1.50 10.99 5.56
CA VAL A 71 0.39 10.55 6.43
C VAL A 71 0.76 10.67 7.90
N ALA A 72 1.93 10.18 8.31
CA ALA A 72 2.38 10.30 9.70
C ALA A 72 2.46 11.77 10.17
N THR A 73 2.91 12.66 9.29
CA THR A 73 2.98 14.10 9.56
C THR A 73 1.58 14.71 9.70
N LEU A 74 0.64 14.32 8.83
CA LEU A 74 -0.75 14.77 8.91
C LEU A 74 -1.43 14.31 10.20
N LEU A 75 -1.22 13.06 10.62
CA LEU A 75 -1.78 12.55 11.87
C LEU A 75 -1.27 13.33 13.08
N ARG A 76 0.06 13.54 13.16
CA ARG A 76 0.67 14.35 14.23
C ARG A 76 0.14 15.78 14.25
N ARG A 77 0.04 16.43 13.08
CA ARG A 77 -0.48 17.80 12.96
C ARG A 77 -1.92 17.92 13.44
N ASN A 78 -2.72 16.87 13.27
CA ASN A 78 -4.12 16.83 13.71
C ASN A 78 -4.29 16.28 15.13
N GLY A 79 -3.21 16.04 15.88
CA GLY A 79 -3.27 15.52 17.24
C GLY A 79 -3.83 14.09 17.34
N VAL A 80 -3.77 13.31 16.26
CA VAL A 80 -4.20 11.92 16.24
C VAL A 80 -3.09 11.04 16.79
N GLU A 81 -3.37 10.30 17.86
CA GLU A 81 -2.45 9.35 18.45
C GLU A 81 -2.33 8.12 17.52
N HIS A 82 -1.11 7.72 17.19
CA HIS A 82 -0.85 6.49 16.46
C HIS A 82 -0.29 5.44 17.41
N ILE A 83 -1.01 4.33 17.59
CA ILE A 83 -0.64 3.22 18.46
C ILE A 83 -0.23 2.05 17.55
N SER A 84 1.05 1.66 17.61
CA SER A 84 1.53 0.54 16.82
C SER A 84 1.14 -0.79 17.48
N GLY A 85 0.40 -1.62 16.75
CA GLY A 85 -0.01 -2.94 17.24
C GLY A 85 -1.28 -3.48 16.60
N SER A 86 -1.67 -4.68 17.01
CA SER A 86 -2.91 -5.33 16.57
C SER A 86 -4.04 -5.05 17.54
N GLY A 87 -5.08 -4.35 17.10
CA GLY A 87 -6.29 -4.10 17.88
C GLY A 87 -7.27 -5.28 17.86
N SER A 88 -7.90 -5.56 18.99
CA SER A 88 -9.01 -6.52 19.13
C SER A 88 -10.07 -5.93 20.06
N LEU A 89 -11.34 -5.99 19.66
CA LEU A 89 -12.43 -5.52 20.50
C LEU A 89 -12.70 -6.53 21.62
N THR A 90 -12.58 -6.09 22.86
CA THR A 90 -12.94 -6.91 24.04
C THR A 90 -14.38 -6.69 24.46
N ASN A 91 -14.94 -5.52 24.16
CA ASN A 91 -16.36 -5.19 24.28
C ASN A 91 -16.69 -4.02 23.32
N ALA A 92 -17.89 -3.45 23.40
CA ALA A 92 -18.34 -2.38 22.51
C ALA A 92 -17.50 -1.08 22.58
N ASN A 93 -16.83 -0.84 23.71
CA ASN A 93 -16.15 0.43 24.00
C ASN A 93 -14.66 0.28 24.31
N THR A 94 -14.12 -0.94 24.33
CA THR A 94 -12.72 -1.22 24.69
C THR A 94 -12.03 -2.03 23.60
N VAL A 95 -10.89 -1.50 23.14
CA VAL A 95 -9.96 -2.15 22.21
C VAL A 95 -8.70 -2.53 22.96
N LEU A 96 -8.36 -3.83 22.96
CA LEU A 96 -7.05 -4.31 23.39
C LEU A 96 -6.09 -4.22 22.22
N VAL A 97 -5.00 -3.48 22.39
CA VAL A 97 -3.92 -3.35 21.41
C VAL A 97 -2.73 -4.17 21.87
N LYS A 98 -2.36 -5.17 21.07
CA LYS A 98 -1.16 -5.99 21.29
C LYS A 98 -0.02 -5.45 20.45
N GLY A 99 0.98 -4.84 21.07
CA GLY A 99 2.15 -4.27 20.40
C GLY A 99 3.45 -4.89 20.88
N ALA A 100 4.56 -4.55 20.21
CA ALA A 100 5.89 -4.97 20.63
C ALA A 100 6.30 -4.38 22.01
N GLU A 101 5.72 -3.23 22.35
CA GLU A 101 5.94 -2.53 23.64
C GLU A 101 5.01 -3.02 24.76
N GLY A 102 4.17 -4.02 24.48
CA GLY A 102 3.22 -4.61 25.43
C GLY A 102 1.75 -4.42 25.03
N ASP A 103 0.88 -4.98 25.86
CA ASP A 103 -0.56 -4.93 25.68
C ASP A 103 -1.14 -3.66 26.33
N ARG A 104 -1.97 -2.92 25.57
CA ARG A 104 -2.61 -1.68 26.02
C ARG A 104 -4.11 -1.75 25.77
N ALA A 105 -4.91 -1.54 26.82
CA ALA A 105 -6.35 -1.35 26.68
C ALA A 105 -6.67 0.13 26.39
N VAL A 106 -7.50 0.37 25.37
CA VAL A 106 -7.97 1.71 24.98
C VAL A 106 -9.49 1.73 25.04
N THR A 107 -10.04 2.59 25.90
CA THR A 107 -11.49 2.80 26.02
C THR A 107 -11.92 4.04 25.26
N THR A 108 -13.03 3.95 24.52
CA THR A 108 -13.56 5.01 23.65
C THR A 108 -15.08 4.92 23.54
N ASP A 109 -15.73 6.07 23.31
CA ASP A 109 -17.17 6.15 23.08
C ASP A 109 -17.57 5.59 21.71
N LYS A 110 -16.65 5.67 20.73
CA LYS A 110 -16.89 5.29 19.33
C LYS A 110 -15.71 4.52 18.76
N VAL A 111 -16.01 3.50 17.96
CA VAL A 111 -15.02 2.66 17.26
C VAL A 111 -15.36 2.63 15.77
N ILE A 112 -14.35 2.82 14.92
CA ILE A 112 -14.45 2.65 13.46
C ILE A 112 -13.56 1.47 13.06
N ILE A 113 -14.15 0.46 12.42
CA ILE A 113 -13.41 -0.71 11.92
C ILE A 113 -13.00 -0.44 10.47
N ALA A 114 -11.70 -0.35 10.24
CA ALA A 114 -11.11 -0.09 8.92
C ALA A 114 -9.93 -1.04 8.62
N THR A 115 -10.08 -2.34 8.95
CA THR A 115 -9.01 -3.36 8.87
C THR A 115 -8.66 -3.80 7.44
N GLY A 116 -9.38 -3.31 6.44
CA GLY A 116 -9.11 -3.57 5.02
C GLY A 116 -9.43 -5.00 4.58
N ALA A 117 -8.69 -5.49 3.57
CA ALA A 117 -8.87 -6.80 2.97
C ALA A 117 -7.52 -7.53 2.85
N ARG A 118 -7.52 -8.84 2.62
CA ARG A 118 -6.31 -9.61 2.33
C ARG A 118 -6.51 -10.47 1.10
N GLN A 119 -5.41 -10.83 0.44
CA GLN A 119 -5.46 -11.70 -0.72
C GLN A 119 -6.06 -13.06 -0.33
N ARG A 120 -7.05 -13.52 -1.10
CA ARG A 120 -7.72 -14.80 -0.88
C ARG A 120 -6.89 -15.92 -1.51
N HIS A 121 -6.62 -16.97 -0.74
CA HIS A 121 -6.10 -18.22 -1.28
C HIS A 121 -7.23 -18.99 -1.98
N ILE A 122 -7.01 -19.44 -3.21
CA ILE A 122 -7.99 -20.19 -4.00
C ILE A 122 -7.43 -21.60 -4.25
N PRO A 123 -7.88 -22.64 -3.53
CA PRO A 123 -7.53 -24.03 -3.85
C PRO A 123 -8.00 -24.40 -5.26
N PRO A 124 -7.25 -25.23 -6.04
CA PRO A 124 -6.05 -25.97 -5.68
C PRO A 124 -4.72 -25.22 -5.93
N ALA A 125 -4.74 -23.90 -6.15
CA ALA A 125 -3.49 -23.16 -6.37
C ALA A 125 -2.57 -23.30 -5.16
N SER A 126 -1.29 -23.61 -5.40
CA SER A 126 -0.25 -23.78 -4.37
C SER A 126 -0.20 -22.55 -3.44
N PRO A 127 0.08 -22.72 -2.13
CA PRO A 127 0.31 -21.60 -1.24
C PRO A 127 1.40 -20.70 -1.83
N ILE A 128 1.08 -19.40 -1.97
CA ILE A 128 1.97 -18.40 -2.57
C ILE A 128 3.20 -18.26 -1.68
N ARG A 129 4.23 -19.08 -1.93
CA ARG A 129 5.58 -18.86 -1.44
C ARG A 129 6.15 -17.67 -2.21
N ARG A 130 6.95 -16.84 -1.54
CA ARG A 130 7.56 -15.60 -2.08
C ARG A 130 8.60 -15.85 -3.20
N GLN A 131 8.32 -16.74 -4.15
CA GLN A 131 9.03 -16.87 -5.41
C GLN A 131 7.98 -16.87 -6.52
N THR A 132 7.84 -15.70 -7.12
CA THR A 132 7.25 -15.44 -8.43
C THR A 132 5.87 -16.07 -8.67
N VAL A 133 4.83 -15.41 -8.16
CA VAL A 133 3.50 -15.45 -8.79
C VAL A 133 3.03 -14.01 -8.95
N ILE A 134 3.29 -13.44 -10.14
CA ILE A 134 2.68 -12.17 -10.56
C ILE A 134 1.24 -12.49 -10.92
N ILE A 135 0.29 -12.14 -10.07
CA ILE A 135 -1.13 -12.25 -10.40
C ILE A 135 -1.52 -11.04 -11.23
N GLN A 136 -1.42 -11.16 -12.55
CA GLN A 136 -2.04 -10.24 -13.48
C GLN A 136 -3.45 -10.77 -13.77
N ARG A 137 -4.47 -10.05 -13.31
CA ARG A 137 -5.88 -10.36 -13.56
C ARG A 137 -6.18 -10.09 -15.03
N ILE A 138 -6.00 -11.09 -15.90
CA ILE A 138 -6.66 -11.14 -17.20
C ILE A 138 -8.13 -11.49 -16.91
N VAL A 139 -9.02 -10.50 -16.96
CA VAL A 139 -10.43 -10.80 -17.23
C VAL A 139 -10.58 -10.72 -18.74
N SER A 140 -10.33 -11.84 -19.43
CA SER A 140 -10.85 -12.08 -20.76
C SER A 140 -12.06 -12.99 -20.62
N GLY A 141 -13.20 -12.57 -21.14
CA GLY A 141 -14.38 -13.42 -21.24
C GLY A 141 -15.65 -12.63 -21.43
N ARG A 142 -15.91 -12.24 -22.68
CA ARG A 142 -17.27 -12.05 -23.21
C ARG A 142 -18.06 -13.34 -23.00
N SER A 143 -19.29 -13.22 -22.54
CA SER A 143 -20.55 -13.73 -23.13
C SER A 143 -21.67 -13.37 -22.18
#